data_AF-A0A1V6ESI1-F1
#
_entry.id   AF-A0A1V6ESI1-F1
#
_cell.length_a   1.000
_cell.length_b   1.000
_cell.length_c   1.000
_cell.angle_alpha   90.00
_cell.angle_beta   90.00
_cell.angle_gamma   90.00
#
_symmetry.space_group_name_H-M   'P 1'
#
loop_
_entity.id
_entity.type
_entity.pdbx_description
1 polymer ?
#
loop_
_entity_poly.entity_id
_entity_poly.type
_entity_poly.pdbx_seq_one_letter_code
_entity_poly.pdbx_strand_id
1 'polypeptide(L)' 'MKKFFKRVATYVKDAYNELIHKVSWPTPSELSNSAIVVLTASLVIALIVFIIDLSLENLMTFIYEKVF' A
#
# COMPACT_ATOMS: atom_id res chain seq x y z
N MET A 1 -35.03 17.60 -0.59
CA MET A 1 -34.09 16.65 0.04
C MET A 1 -34.33 15.17 -0.32
N LYS A 2 -35.56 14.61 -0.24
CA LYS A 2 -35.81 13.18 -0.55
C LYS A 2 -35.37 12.72 -1.95
N LYS A 3 -35.42 13.60 -2.96
CA LYS A 3 -35.00 13.31 -4.34
C LYS A 3 -33.48 13.11 -4.49
N PHE A 4 -32.67 13.75 -3.64
CA PHE A 4 -31.22 13.62 -3.64
C PHE A 4 -30.78 12.25 -3.12
N PHE A 5 -31.29 11.83 -1.96
CA PHE A 5 -31.06 10.50 -1.41
C PHE A 5 -31.47 9.39 -2.38
N LYS A 6 -32.61 9.56 -3.08
CA LYS A 6 -33.05 8.59 -4.09
C LYS A 6 -32.09 8.49 -5.27
N ARG A 7 -31.52 9.61 -5.73
CA ARG A 7 -30.49 9.61 -6.78
C ARG A 7 -29.20 8.92 -6.33
N VAL A 8 -28.69 9.28 -5.16
CA VAL A 8 -27.46 8.67 -4.59
C VAL A 8 -27.64 7.16 -4.41
N ALA A 9 -28.79 6.72 -3.90
CA ALA A 9 -29.08 5.30 -3.76
C ALA A 9 -29.10 4.57 -5.11
N THR A 10 -29.67 5.17 -6.16
CA THR A 10 -29.63 4.61 -7.51
C THR A 10 -28.21 4.58 -8.07
N TYR A 11 -27.43 5.66 -7.92
CA TYR A 11 -26.03 5.71 -8.36
C TYR A 11 -25.15 4.64 -7.70
N VAL A 12 -25.30 4.44 -6.39
CA VAL A 12 -24.56 3.39 -5.67
C VAL A 12 -24.97 2.00 -6.15
N LYS A 13 -26.26 1.80 -6.45
CA LYS A 13 -26.78 0.53 -6.97
C LYS A 13 -26.27 0.23 -8.38
N ASP A 14 -26.21 1.25 -9.24
CA ASP A 14 -25.68 1.12 -10.60
C ASP A 14 -24.16 0.89 -10.58
N ALA A 15 -23.42 1.61 -9.71
CA ALA A 15 -21.99 1.40 -9.50
C ALA A 15 -21.68 -0.01 -8.96
N TYR A 16 -22.51 -0.54 -8.05
CA TYR A 16 -22.36 -1.91 -7.54
C TYR A 16 -22.55 -2.95 -8.66
N ASN A 17 -23.58 -2.78 -9.49
CA ASN A 17 -23.81 -3.66 -10.63
C ASN A 17 -22.67 -3.58 -11.65
N GLU A 18 -22.11 -2.40 -11.91
CA GLU A 18 -20.99 -2.22 -12.82
C GLU A 18 -19.70 -2.86 -12.29
N LEU A 19 -19.38 -2.61 -11.02
CA LEU A 19 -18.19 -3.16 -10.37
C LEU A 19 -18.21 -4.68 -10.25
N ILE A 20 -19.38 -5.31 -10.16
CA ILE A 20 -19.48 -6.78 -10.03
C ILE A 20 -19.61 -7.47 -11.38
N HIS A 21 -20.39 -6.92 -12.31
CA HIS A 21 -20.70 -7.60 -13.57
C HIS A 21 -19.75 -7.23 -14.72
N LYS A 22 -19.04 -6.11 -14.62
CA LYS A 22 -18.20 -5.59 -15.71
C LYS A 22 -16.72 -5.50 -15.37
N VAL A 23 -16.34 -5.89 -14.15
CA VAL A 23 -14.95 -5.93 -13.70
C VAL A 23 -14.59 -7.37 -13.37
N SER A 24 -13.53 -7.85 -13.97
CA SER A 24 -12.92 -9.13 -13.64
C SER A 24 -12.23 -9.01 -12.28
N TRP A 25 -12.99 -9.22 -11.20
CA TRP A 25 -12.39 -9.39 -9.88
C TRP A 25 -11.49 -10.63 -9.90
N PRO A 26 -10.22 -10.51 -9.52
CA PRO A 26 -9.38 -11.67 -9.32
C PRO A 26 -9.98 -12.53 -8.23
N THR A 27 -9.76 -13.84 -8.33
CA THR A 27 -10.20 -14.75 -7.26
C THR A 27 -9.53 -14.33 -5.94
N PRO A 28 -10.16 -14.57 -4.77
CA PRO A 28 -9.57 -14.19 -3.48
C PRO A 28 -8.13 -14.70 -3.30
N SER A 29 -7.82 -15.87 -3.86
CA SER A 29 -6.49 -16.48 -3.88
C SER A 29 -5.46 -15.69 -4.70
N GLU A 30 -5.84 -15.13 -5.85
CA GLU A 30 -4.95 -14.30 -6.69
C GLU A 30 -4.72 -12.91 -6.08
N LEU A 31 -5.75 -12.36 -5.42
CA LEU A 31 -5.62 -11.10 -4.68
C LEU A 31 -4.66 -11.24 -3.50
N SER A 32 -4.76 -12.34 -2.75
CA SER A 32 -3.80 -12.67 -1.69
C SER A 32 -2.39 -12.89 -2.23
N ASN A 33 -2.22 -13.57 -3.37
CA ASN A 33 -0.90 -13.71 -4.00
C ASN A 33 -0.27 -12.35 -4.33
N SER A 34 -1.04 -11.43 -4.92
CA SER A 34 -0.55 -10.09 -5.23
C SER A 34 -0.21 -9.29 -3.97
N ALA A 35 -1.02 -9.42 -2.91
CA ALA A 35 -0.76 -8.78 -1.63
C ALA A 35 0.50 -9.32 -0.94
N ILE A 36 0.74 -10.64 -0.99
CA ILE A 36 1.92 -11.28 -0.41
C ILE A 36 3.19 -10.80 -1.11
N VAL A 37 3.17 -10.69 -2.45
CA VAL A 37 4.31 -10.16 -3.21
C VAL A 37 4.66 -8.74 -2.78
N VAL A 38 3.66 -7.86 -2.64
CA VAL A 38 3.88 -6.48 -2.19
C VAL A 38 4.39 -6.44 -0.74
N LEU A 39 3.86 -7.30 0.14
CA LEU A 39 4.29 -7.41 1.53
C LEU A 39 5.73 -7.90 1.66
N THR A 40 6.15 -8.85 0.83
CA THR A 40 7.56 -9.29 0.79
C THR A 40 8.46 -8.18 0.23
N ALA A 41 8.03 -7.48 -0.82
CA ALA A 41 8.79 -6.36 -1.37
C ALA A 41 8.99 -5.23 -0.36
N SER A 42 7.96 -4.86 0.41
CA SER A 42 8.07 -3.83 1.45
C SER A 42 9.00 -4.26 2.60
N LEU A 43 8.98 -5.54 2.97
CA LEU A 43 9.89 -6.09 3.99
C LEU A 43 11.36 -5.98 3.57
N VAL A 44 11.68 -6.27 2.30
CA VAL A 44 13.04 -6.14 1.76
C VAL A 44 13.49 -4.68 1.78
N ILE A 45 12.62 -3.76 1.36
CA ILE A 45 12.92 -2.31 1.38
C ILE A 45 13.17 -1.84 2.81
N ALA A 46 12.36 -2.27 3.78
CA ALA A 46 12.54 -1.92 5.19
C ALA A 46 13.91 -2.37 5.72
N LEU A 47 14.37 -3.57 5.35
CA LEU A 47 15.66 -4.11 5.76
C LEU A 47 16.83 -3.29 5.16
N ILE A 48 16.71 -2.87 3.89
CA ILE A 48 17.72 -2.03 3.24
C ILE A 48 17.81 -0.66 3.91
N VAL A 49 16.68 -0.01 4.18
CA VAL A 49 16.65 1.29 4.87
C VAL A 49 17.27 1.17 6.26
N PHE A 50 16.97 0.09 7.00
CA PHE A 50 17.57 -0.16 8.31
C PHE A 50 19.11 -0.26 8.26
N ILE A 51 19.67 -0.94 7.25
CA ILE A 51 21.13 -1.01 7.07
C ILE A 51 21.72 0.37 6.77
N ILE A 52 21.07 1.15 5.92
CA ILE A 52 21.52 2.49 5.55
C ILE A 52 21.51 3.40 6.79
N ASP A 53 20.44 3.39 7.56
CA ASP A 53 20.30 4.21 8.77
C ASP A 53 21.42 3.88 9.79
N LEU A 54 21.66 2.59 10.06
CA LEU A 54 22.74 2.16 10.95
C LEU A 54 24.14 2.53 10.42
N SER A 55 24.34 2.37 9.12
CA SER A 55 25.64 2.66 8.49
C SER A 55 25.96 4.16 8.57
N LEU A 56 24.96 5.00 8.32
CA LEU A 56 25.10 6.45 8.38
C LEU A 56 25.31 6.95 9.81
N GLU A 57 24.55 6.44 10.79
CA GLU A 57 24.73 6.79 12.20
C GLU A 57 26.15 6.46 12.68
N ASN A 58 26.61 5.24 12.39
CA ASN A 58 27.95 4.78 12.77
C ASN A 58 29.06 5.55 12.04
N LEU A 59 28.86 5.90 10.77
CA LEU A 59 29.82 6.70 10.02
C LEU A 59 29.90 8.14 10.54
N MET A 60 28.75 8.76 10.83
CA MET A 60 28.70 10.11 11.35
C MET A 60 29.37 10.19 12.72
N THR A 61 29.03 9.28 13.64
CA THR A 61 29.66 9.23 14.97
C THR A 61 31.18 9.07 14.88
N PHE A 62 31.67 8.19 14.00
CA PHE A 62 33.10 8.02 13.77
C PHE A 62 33.77 9.28 13.20
N ILE A 63 33.15 9.96 12.23
CA ILE A 63 33.69 11.19 11.66
C ILE A 63 33.70 12.31 12.70
N TYR A 64 32.62 12.48 13.46
CA TYR A 64 32.56 13.50 14.52
C TYR A 64 33.60 13.25 15.61
N GLU A 65 33.81 11.99 16.02
CA GLU A 65 34.85 11.62 17.01
C GLU A 65 36.29 11.80 16.50
N LYS A 66 36.52 11.67 15.18
CA LYS A 66 37.86 11.81 14.58
C LYS A 66 38.22 13.25 14.21
N VAL A 67 37.22 14.08 13.91
CA VAL A 67 37.42 15.45 13.45
C VAL A 67 37.38 16.47 14.59
N PHE A 68 36.65 16.18 15.68
CA PHE A 68 36.55 17.02 16.87
C PHE A 68 37.24 16.36 18.06
#